data_AF-A0A367M5W8-F1
#
_entry.id   AF-A0A367M5W8-F1
#
_cell.length_a   1.000
_cell.length_b   1.000
_cell.length_c   1.000
_cell.angle_alpha   90.00
_cell.angle_beta   90.00
_cell.angle_gamma   90.00
#
_symmetry.space_group_name_H-M   'P 1'
#
loop_
_entity.id
_entity.type
_entity.pdbx_description
1 polymer ?
#
loop_
_entity_poly.entity_id
_entity_poly.type
_entity_poly.pdbx_seq_one_letter_code
_entity_poly.pdbx_strand_id
1 'polypeptide(L)'
;MKFEYDEVELFAAVNEAVRAFFLDELPVKTPAPEIRARASAYSDAVGRIVQGLHSADGRAERIRLELQAEIQRYVDEELRPGGKFWKAMQGG
;
A
#
# COMPACT_ATOMS: atom_id res chain seq x y z
N MET A 1 -7.19 30.84 -13.20
CA MET A 1 -7.45 29.51 -13.79
C MET A 1 -7.53 28.53 -12.62
N LYS A 2 -8.70 27.95 -12.33
CA LYS A 2 -8.82 26.88 -11.33
C LYS A 2 -8.71 25.57 -12.12
N PHE A 3 -7.65 24.80 -11.87
CA PHE A 3 -7.57 23.44 -12.37
C PHE A 3 -8.52 22.60 -11.51
N GLU A 4 -9.66 22.20 -12.07
CA GLU A 4 -10.45 21.09 -11.52
C GLU A 4 -9.71 19.82 -11.90
N TYR A 5 -9.07 19.19 -10.92
CA TYR A 5 -8.52 17.86 -11.07
C TYR A 5 -9.61 16.85 -10.78
N ASP A 6 -9.66 15.77 -11.58
CA ASP A 6 -10.38 14.58 -11.17
C ASP A 6 -9.65 13.96 -9.98
N GLU A 7 -10.31 13.96 -8.82
CA GLU A 7 -9.76 13.43 -7.56
C GLU A 7 -9.38 11.95 -7.70
N VAL A 8 -10.09 11.19 -8.54
CA VAL A 8 -9.81 9.77 -8.79
C VAL A 8 -8.53 9.60 -9.60
N GLU A 9 -8.35 10.40 -10.66
CA GLU A 9 -7.12 10.35 -11.46
C GLU A 9 -5.90 10.82 -10.66
N LEU A 10 -6.07 11.88 -9.87
CA LEU A 10 -5.03 12.40 -8.99
C LEU A 10 -4.65 11.34 -7.94
N PHE A 11 -5.64 10.71 -7.30
CA PHE A 11 -5.38 9.65 -6.34
C PHE A 11 -4.68 8.46 -6.98
N ALA A 12 -5.12 8.02 -8.17
CA ALA A 12 -4.50 6.90 -8.87
C ALA A 12 -3.03 7.18 -9.22
N ALA A 13 -2.73 8.37 -9.74
CA ALA A 13 -1.37 8.77 -10.09
C ALA A 13 -0.45 8.86 -8.86
N VAL A 14 -0.95 9.45 -7.77
CA VAL A 14 -0.19 9.54 -6.51
C VAL A 14 0.01 8.16 -5.89
N ASN A 15 -1.03 7.33 -5.87
CA ASN A 15 -0.97 5.98 -5.31
C ASN A 15 0.06 5.11 -6.06
N GLU A 16 0.10 5.21 -7.39
CA GLU A 16 1.10 4.48 -8.19
C GLU A 16 2.52 4.95 -7.90
N ALA A 17 2.77 6.25 -7.78
CA ALA A 17 4.07 6.78 -7.41
C ALA A 17 4.52 6.32 -6.01
N VAL A 18 3.59 6.29 -5.04
CA VAL A 18 3.84 5.81 -3.67
C VAL A 18 4.09 4.29 -3.66
N ARG A 19 3.34 3.52 -4.45
CA ARG A 19 3.56 2.08 -4.66
C ARG A 19 4.98 1.83 -5.17
N ALA A 20 5.37 2.53 -6.22
CA ALA A 20 6.69 2.40 -6.83
C ALA A 20 7.81 2.72 -5.84
N PHE A 21 7.68 3.81 -5.08
CA PHE A 21 8.68 4.20 -4.07
C PHE A 21 8.93 3.12 -3.01
N PHE A 22 7.87 2.45 -2.52
CA PHE A 22 8.00 1.47 -1.45
C PHE A 22 8.28 0.05 -1.93
N LEU A 23 7.70 -0.35 -3.07
CA LEU A 23 7.54 -1.75 -3.46
C LEU A 23 8.17 -2.12 -4.81
N ASP A 24 8.55 -1.16 -5.66
CA ASP A 24 9.27 -1.48 -6.89
C ASP A 24 10.77 -1.72 -6.60
N GLU A 25 11.44 -2.43 -7.50
CA GLU A 25 12.87 -2.77 -7.43
C GLU A 25 13.30 -3.54 -6.16
N LEU A 26 12.38 -4.24 -5.49
CA LEU A 26 12.73 -5.10 -4.37
C LEU A 26 13.72 -6.19 -4.83
N PRO A 27 14.90 -6.29 -4.20
CA PRO A 27 15.82 -7.38 -4.47
C PRO A 27 15.13 -8.74 -4.35
N VAL A 28 15.47 -9.69 -5.23
CA VAL A 28 14.89 -11.05 -5.23
C VAL A 28 15.07 -11.77 -3.87
N LYS A 29 16.03 -11.33 -3.05
CA LYS A 29 16.33 -11.89 -1.73
C LYS A 29 15.87 -11.01 -0.56
N THR A 30 14.98 -10.04 -0.78
CA THR A 30 14.46 -9.20 0.30
C THR A 30 13.79 -10.07 1.37
N PRO A 31 14.23 -10.00 2.65
CA PRO A 31 13.64 -10.80 3.71
C PRO A 31 12.17 -10.44 3.94
N ALA A 32 11.33 -11.45 4.24
CA ALA A 32 9.91 -11.24 4.51
C ALA A 32 9.60 -10.15 5.57
N PRO A 33 10.37 -9.98 6.67
CA PRO A 33 10.18 -8.87 7.60
C PRO A 33 10.35 -7.49 6.96
N GLU A 34 11.28 -7.34 6.02
CA GLU A 34 11.49 -6.07 5.30
C GLU A 34 10.32 -5.79 4.34
N ILE A 35 9.83 -6.81 3.64
CA ILE A 35 8.65 -6.66 2.77
C ILE A 35 7.43 -6.21 3.59
N ARG A 36 7.21 -6.80 4.78
CA ARG A 36 6.14 -6.37 5.70
C ARG A 36 6.30 -4.92 6.13
N ALA A 37 7.51 -4.52 6.52
CA ALA A 37 7.78 -3.15 6.95
C ALA A 37 7.50 -2.13 5.83
N ARG A 38 7.93 -2.43 4.60
CA ARG A 38 7.69 -1.58 3.43
C ARG A 38 6.22 -1.50 3.06
N ALA A 39 5.49 -2.62 3.09
CA ALA A 39 4.07 -2.63 2.81
C ALA A 39 3.25 -1.89 3.89
N SER A 40 3.66 -1.98 5.15
CA SER A 40 3.08 -1.18 6.24
C SER A 40 3.32 0.31 6.04
N ALA A 41 4.53 0.71 5.64
CA ALA A 41 4.86 2.10 5.33
C ALA A 41 4.09 2.64 4.12
N TYR A 42 3.97 1.85 3.05
CA TYR A 42 3.12 2.14 1.90
C TYR A 42 1.67 2.38 2.33
N SER A 43 1.13 1.47 3.14
CA SER A 43 -0.25 1.58 3.63
C SER A 43 -0.49 2.85 4.47
N ASP A 44 0.45 3.22 5.35
CA ASP A 44 0.32 4.43 6.15
C ASP A 44 0.39 5.69 5.26
N ALA A 45 1.28 5.70 4.27
CA ALA A 45 1.41 6.81 3.32
C ALA A 45 0.12 7.02 2.50
N VAL A 46 -0.42 5.95 1.89
CA VAL A 46 -1.68 6.02 1.14
C VAL A 46 -2.84 6.42 2.05
N GLY A 47 -2.89 5.86 3.26
CA GLY A 47 -3.89 6.21 4.25
C GLY A 47 -3.92 7.69 4.61
N ARG A 48 -2.74 8.33 4.76
CA ARG A 48 -2.65 9.78 5.01
C ARG A 48 -3.06 10.63 3.81
N ILE A 49 -2.77 10.17 2.59
CA ILE A 49 -3.21 10.84 1.36
C ILE A 49 -4.74 10.84 1.28
N VAL A 50 -5.37 9.68 1.47
CA VAL A 50 -6.84 9.53 1.54
C VAL A 50 -7.43 10.41 2.65
N GLN A 51 -6.77 10.47 3.81
CA GLN A 51 -7.20 11.33 4.90
C GLN A 51 -7.14 12.82 4.55
N GLY A 52 -6.09 13.26 3.84
CA GLY A 52 -5.97 14.63 3.36
C GLY A 52 -7.08 15.00 2.38
N LEU A 53 -7.38 14.10 1.43
CA LEU A 53 -8.43 14.28 0.42
C LEU A 53 -9.84 14.34 1.05
N HIS A 54 -10.12 13.52 2.06
CA HIS A 54 -11.44 13.44 2.69
C HIS A 54 -11.53 14.10 4.08
N SER A 55 -10.59 14.99 4.40
CA SER A 55 -10.41 15.58 5.74
C SER A 55 -11.65 16.32 6.29
N ALA A 56 -12.58 16.75 5.42
CA ALA A 56 -13.82 17.41 5.81
C ALA A 56 -14.92 16.46 6.34
N ASP A 57 -14.82 15.15 6.06
CA ASP A 57 -15.98 14.26 6.14
C ASP A 57 -16.03 13.34 7.36
N GLY A 58 -15.04 13.38 8.26
CA GLY A 58 -14.96 12.49 9.44
C GLY A 58 -14.85 10.98 9.13
N ARG A 59 -15.05 10.58 7.87
CA ARG A 59 -14.94 9.22 7.32
C ARG A 59 -13.50 8.87 6.92
N ALA A 60 -12.66 9.88 6.72
CA ALA A 60 -11.25 9.77 6.38
C ALA A 60 -10.48 8.77 7.25
N GLU A 61 -10.62 8.86 8.58
CA GLU A 61 -9.90 7.97 9.51
C GLU A 61 -10.38 6.52 9.42
N ARG A 62 -11.67 6.31 9.11
CA ARG A 62 -12.22 4.96 8.93
C ARG A 62 -11.69 4.31 7.66
N ILE A 63 -11.71 5.04 6.55
CA ILE A 63 -11.17 4.56 5.26
C ILE A 63 -9.67 4.27 5.42
N ARG A 64 -8.94 5.14 6.14
CA ARG A 64 -7.52 4.93 6.47
C ARG A 64 -7.30 3.59 7.18
N LEU A 65 -8.05 3.32 8.25
CA LEU A 65 -7.92 2.10 9.05
C LEU A 65 -8.35 0.84 8.28
N GLU A 66 -9.42 0.93 7.48
CA GLU A 66 -9.90 -0.17 6.63
C GLU A 66 -8.86 -0.55 5.57
N LEU A 67 -8.30 0.44 4.87
CA LEU A 67 -7.25 0.23 3.87
C LEU A 67 -6.00 -0.39 4.49
N GLN A 68 -5.63 0.08 5.70
CA GLN A 68 -4.50 -0.48 6.44
C GLN A 68 -4.71 -1.95 6.81
N ALA A 69 -5.90 -2.30 7.28
CA ALA A 69 -6.23 -3.68 7.61
C ALA A 69 -6.26 -4.59 6.37
N GLU A 70 -6.72 -4.07 5.23
CA GLU A 70 -6.77 -4.82 3.97
C GLU A 70 -5.38 -5.09 3.40
N ILE A 71 -4.52 -4.07 3.32
CA ILE A 71 -3.14 -4.23 2.84
C ILE A 71 -2.37 -5.18 3.76
N GLN A 72 -2.51 -5.03 5.09
CA GLN A 72 -1.83 -5.91 6.03
C GLN A 72 -2.27 -7.37 5.86
N ARG A 73 -3.57 -7.62 5.69
CA ARG A 73 -4.10 -8.96 5.46
C ARG A 73 -3.57 -9.58 4.17
N TYR A 74 -3.56 -8.81 3.08
CA TYR A 74 -3.02 -9.27 1.80
C TYR A 74 -1.53 -9.65 1.93
N VAL A 75 -0.75 -8.80 2.57
CA VAL A 75 0.68 -9.04 2.82
C VAL A 75 0.89 -10.28 3.68
N ASP A 76 0.11 -10.46 4.73
CA ASP A 76 0.24 -11.63 5.61
C ASP A 76 -0.21 -12.93 4.92
N GLU A 77 -1.27 -12.90 4.10
CA GLU A 77 -1.72 -14.03 3.30
C GLU A 77 -0.69 -14.46 2.24
N GLU A 78 0.00 -13.49 1.64
CA GLU A 78 1.00 -13.72 0.59
C GLU A 78 2.36 -14.15 1.16
N LEU A 79 2.76 -13.60 2.32
CA LEU A 79 4.06 -13.84 2.95
C LEU A 79 4.07 -14.97 3.99
N ARG A 80 2.92 -15.50 4.41
CA ARG A 80 2.86 -16.66 5.32
C ARG A 80 3.54 -17.88 4.71
N PRO A 81 4.02 -18.84 5.53
CA PRO A 81 4.45 -20.15 5.04
C PRO A 81 3.37 -20.79 4.15
N GLY A 82 3.73 -21.11 2.90
CA GLY A 82 2.80 -21.61 1.87
C GLY A 82 2.04 -20.56 1.04
N GLY A 83 2.21 -19.26 1.30
CA GLY A 83 1.73 -18.15 0.46
C GLY A 83 2.49 -18.05 -0.88
N LYS A 84 2.07 -17.19 -1.82
CA LYS A 84 2.68 -17.18 -3.17
C LYS A 84 4.16 -16.81 -3.11
N PHE A 85 4.55 -15.89 -2.22
CA PHE A 85 5.96 -15.52 -2.01
C PHE A 85 6.78 -16.69 -1.46
N TRP A 86 6.22 -17.46 -0.52
CA TRP A 86 6.90 -18.61 0.08
C TRP A 86 7.05 -19.76 -0.92
N LYS A 87 6.03 -20.00 -1.75
CA LYS A 87 6.08 -20.97 -2.86
C LYS A 87 7.12 -20.58 -3.92
N ALA A 88 7.22 -19.30 -4.26
CA ALA A 88 8.23 -18.81 -5.20
C ALA A 88 9.67 -19.00 -4.68
N MET A 89 9.88 -18.86 -3.37
CA MET A 89 11.19 -19.05 -2.72
C MET A 89 11.63 -20.51 -2.60
N GLN A 90 10.72 -21.48 -2.68
CA GLN A 90 11.03 -22.93 -2.61
C GLN A 90 11.23 -23.60 -3.97
N GLY A 91 10.82 -22.94 -5.05
CA GLY A 91 10.92 -23.47 -6.42
C GLY A 91 12.18 -23.02 -7.18
N GLY A 92 13.15 -22.40 -6.49
CA GLY A 92 14.42 -21.92 -7.06
C GLY A 92 15.60 -22.80 -6.69
#